data_AF-A0A7V7E430-F1
#
_entry.id   AF-A0A7V7E430-F1
#
_cell.length_a   1.000
_cell.length_b   1.000
_cell.length_c   1.000
_cell.angle_alpha   90.00
_cell.angle_beta   90.00
_cell.angle_gamma   90.00
#
_symmetry.space_group_name_H-M   'P 1'
#
loop_
_entity.id
_entity.type
_entity.pdbx_description
1 polymer ?
#
loop_
_entity_poly.entity_id
_entity_poly.type
_entity_poly.pdbx_seq_one_letter_code
_entity_poly.pdbx_strand_id
1 'polypeptide(L)'
;MRRLSFQIGAYRPPSEGGNASLLLRVTENCSWNRCSFCEMYKEQRFAFRPAAEVKHDIDQIAAIRDEILAVAEKLGVTGPVTGETAEALLAEGRDLMGNASFVTVFNWLSSGGQTAFLQDADSMIMRAPEMIDVLGHLRRTLPSLTRVTCYARSKTVARKTAEELRQIREAGLDRLHIGLESGDDELLAVICKGVTRAEQIEGGQKAVAAGFQVSEYWMPDLGGRERWRQHAENTASALSAINPHYIRSRPLAPRRGTPLFEEIAEGRLHLSSPRQRLEELAVMIGGLEVTSRICFDHAMNAWADRRGDLLFRQDYEGYRFPDEKPLLLERIGEGLALDDAAHNQVRNMMGLRSL
;
A
#
# COMPACT_ATOMS: atom_id res chain seq x y z
N MET A 1 -24.05 12.70 15.56
CA MET A 1 -22.71 12.07 15.58
C MET A 1 -22.64 10.69 16.23
N ARG A 2 -23.03 10.51 17.51
CA ARG A 2 -22.72 9.28 18.28
C ARG A 2 -23.22 7.95 17.68
N ARG A 3 -24.31 7.99 16.90
CA ARG A 3 -24.90 6.82 16.23
C ARG A 3 -24.45 6.66 14.78
N LEU A 4 -23.74 7.63 14.22
CA LEU A 4 -23.22 7.55 12.86
C LEU A 4 -22.01 6.62 12.88
N SER A 5 -22.01 5.66 11.98
CA SER A 5 -20.90 4.73 11.81
C SER A 5 -20.85 4.23 10.37
N PHE A 6 -19.66 3.82 9.96
CA PHE A 6 -19.40 3.18 8.67
C PHE A 6 -18.32 2.12 8.87
N GLN A 7 -18.21 1.18 7.93
CA GLN A 7 -17.22 0.12 8.07
C GLN A 7 -15.79 0.63 7.82
N ILE A 8 -14.87 0.26 8.72
CA ILE A 8 -13.44 0.58 8.62
C ILE A 8 -12.62 -0.71 8.69
N GLY A 9 -11.74 -0.90 7.72
CA GLY A 9 -10.79 -2.01 7.67
C GLY A 9 -9.50 -1.69 8.41
N ALA A 10 -8.72 -2.73 8.73
CA ALA A 10 -7.48 -2.57 9.50
C ALA A 10 -6.29 -2.09 8.67
N TYR A 11 -6.25 -2.43 7.38
CA TYR A 11 -5.01 -2.32 6.59
C TYR A 11 -5.07 -1.21 5.54
N ARG A 12 -3.93 -0.52 5.38
CA ARG A 12 -3.67 0.53 4.39
C ARG A 12 -2.16 0.66 4.14
N PRO A 13 -1.71 1.20 2.99
CA PRO A 13 -0.29 1.39 2.75
C PRO A 13 0.27 2.57 3.57
N PRO A 14 1.58 2.58 3.91
CA PRO A 14 2.21 3.66 4.68
C PRO A 14 1.93 5.05 4.10
N SER A 15 1.99 5.20 2.77
CA SER A 15 1.71 6.46 2.07
C SER A 15 0.29 6.98 2.30
N GLU A 16 -0.70 6.11 2.50
CA GLU A 16 -2.08 6.52 2.82
C GLU A 16 -2.25 6.81 4.31
N GLY A 17 -1.44 6.17 5.17
CA GLY A 17 -1.34 6.51 6.58
C GLY A 17 -0.76 7.91 6.82
N GLY A 18 0.33 8.26 6.13
CA GLY A 18 0.94 9.58 6.22
C GLY A 18 0.05 10.71 5.70
N ASN A 19 -0.80 10.43 4.72
CA ASN A 19 -1.78 11.40 4.17
C ASN A 19 -3.10 11.42 4.94
N ALA A 20 -3.25 10.60 6.00
CA ALA A 20 -4.49 10.43 6.75
C ALA A 20 -5.74 10.24 5.86
N SER A 21 -5.59 9.47 4.77
CA SER A 21 -6.66 9.24 3.81
C SER A 21 -7.90 8.66 4.49
N LEU A 22 -9.06 9.16 4.07
CA LEU A 22 -10.35 8.60 4.45
C LEU A 22 -10.39 7.12 4.09
N LEU A 23 -10.85 6.29 5.02
CA LEU A 23 -10.88 4.85 4.87
C LEU A 23 -12.29 4.41 4.49
N LEU A 24 -12.43 3.67 3.38
CA LEU A 24 -13.73 3.18 2.92
C LEU A 24 -13.61 1.73 2.46
N ARG A 25 -14.32 0.80 3.12
CA ARG A 25 -14.36 -0.60 2.65
C ARG A 25 -15.33 -0.75 1.50
N VAL A 26 -14.87 -1.16 0.32
CA VAL A 26 -15.75 -1.52 -0.81
C VAL A 26 -15.91 -3.03 -0.97
N THR A 27 -15.02 -3.79 -0.34
CA THR A 27 -15.05 -5.24 -0.17
C THR A 27 -14.58 -5.53 1.24
N GLU A 28 -14.76 -6.76 1.72
CA GLU A 28 -14.19 -7.16 3.00
C GLU A 28 -13.10 -8.21 2.80
N ASN A 29 -11.92 -7.95 3.36
CA ASN A 29 -10.80 -8.88 3.48
C ASN A 29 -10.14 -9.27 2.15
N CYS A 30 -9.65 -10.50 1.99
CA CYS A 30 -8.87 -10.92 0.83
C CYS A 30 -9.52 -12.08 0.08
N SER A 31 -9.84 -11.87 -1.20
CA SER A 31 -10.43 -12.89 -2.10
C SER A 31 -9.47 -14.06 -2.39
N TRP A 32 -8.16 -13.85 -2.22
CA TRP A 32 -7.14 -14.87 -2.44
C TRP A 32 -6.76 -15.62 -1.18
N ASN A 33 -6.39 -14.87 -0.14
CA ASN A 33 -6.00 -15.29 1.21
C ASN A 33 -4.98 -16.46 1.32
N ARG A 34 -4.26 -16.81 0.26
CA ARG A 34 -3.39 -18.00 0.20
C ARG A 34 -1.89 -17.69 0.17
N CYS A 35 -1.47 -16.43 0.03
CA CYS A 35 -0.04 -16.07 0.06
C CYS A 35 0.62 -16.63 1.33
N SER A 36 1.77 -17.28 1.18
CA SER A 36 2.45 -17.97 2.29
C SER A 36 3.12 -17.03 3.28
N PHE A 37 3.36 -15.77 2.89
CA PHE A 37 4.05 -14.76 3.70
C PHE A 37 3.10 -13.80 4.43
N CYS A 38 1.81 -13.79 4.09
CA CYS A 38 0.86 -12.76 4.52
C CYS A 38 -0.06 -13.28 5.63
N GLU A 39 -0.01 -12.66 6.81
CA GLU A 39 -0.86 -12.97 7.97
C GLU A 39 -2.20 -12.24 7.95
N MET A 40 -2.33 -11.19 7.14
CA MET A 40 -3.31 -10.11 7.33
C MET A 40 -4.75 -10.58 7.52
N TYR A 41 -5.19 -11.53 6.68
CA TYR A 41 -6.60 -11.94 6.60
C TYR A 41 -6.86 -13.43 6.86
N LYS A 42 -5.88 -14.19 7.38
CA LYS A 42 -5.93 -15.67 7.40
C LYS A 42 -7.15 -16.26 8.11
N GLU A 43 -7.69 -15.56 9.10
CA GLU A 43 -8.86 -15.98 9.88
C GLU A 43 -10.17 -15.32 9.42
N GLN A 44 -10.13 -14.46 8.40
CA GLN A 44 -11.30 -13.74 7.93
C GLN A 44 -11.73 -14.20 6.53
N ARG A 45 -13.05 -14.25 6.31
CA ARG A 45 -13.63 -14.62 5.02
C ARG A 45 -13.79 -13.40 4.14
N PHE A 46 -13.52 -13.57 2.85
CA PHE A 46 -13.82 -12.54 1.87
C PHE A 46 -15.34 -12.36 1.72
N ALA A 47 -15.79 -11.11 1.61
CA ALA A 47 -17.16 -10.79 1.26
C ALA A 47 -17.22 -9.62 0.26
N PHE A 48 -18.16 -9.73 -0.69
CA PHE A 48 -18.56 -8.60 -1.51
C PHE A 48 -19.51 -7.71 -0.71
N ARG A 49 -19.35 -6.39 -0.83
CA ARG A 49 -20.32 -5.44 -0.27
C ARG A 49 -21.24 -4.93 -1.37
N PRO A 50 -22.57 -4.95 -1.18
CA PRO A 50 -23.50 -4.32 -2.11
C PRO A 50 -23.19 -2.82 -2.27
N ALA A 51 -23.25 -2.31 -3.50
CA ALA A 51 -22.99 -0.89 -3.77
C ALA A 51 -23.89 0.05 -2.94
N ALA A 52 -25.13 -0.37 -2.63
CA ALA A 52 -26.05 0.39 -1.78
C ALA A 52 -25.53 0.58 -0.35
N GLU A 53 -24.91 -0.45 0.25
CA GLU A 53 -24.33 -0.37 1.59
C GLU A 53 -23.07 0.51 1.60
N VAL A 54 -22.24 0.41 0.56
CA VAL A 54 -21.06 1.26 0.43
C VAL A 54 -21.46 2.73 0.26
N LYS A 55 -22.51 3.01 -0.52
CA LYS A 55 -23.05 4.37 -0.65
C LYS A 55 -23.65 4.89 0.65
N HIS A 56 -24.33 4.02 1.41
CA HIS A 56 -24.79 4.38 2.75
C HIS A 56 -23.63 4.77 3.67
N ASP A 57 -22.52 4.02 3.67
CA ASP A 57 -21.32 4.38 4.43
C ASP A 57 -20.75 5.75 4.00
N ILE A 58 -20.75 6.06 2.70
CA ILE A 58 -20.35 7.38 2.17
C ILE A 58 -21.25 8.49 2.72
N ASP A 59 -22.57 8.25 2.80
CA ASP A 59 -23.52 9.20 3.35
C ASP A 59 -23.32 9.40 4.86
N GLN A 60 -22.99 8.33 5.59
CA GLN A 60 -22.63 8.42 7.01
C GLN A 60 -21.35 9.24 7.22
N ILE A 61 -20.34 9.06 6.37
CA ILE A 61 -19.11 9.87 6.38
C ILE A 61 -19.44 11.35 6.17
N ALA A 62 -20.28 11.66 5.18
CA ALA A 62 -20.70 13.03 4.89
C ALA A 62 -21.44 13.67 6.06
N ALA A 63 -22.35 12.93 6.70
CA ALA A 63 -23.06 13.41 7.88
C ALA A 63 -22.10 13.70 9.05
N ILE A 64 -21.12 12.84 9.30
CA ILE A 64 -20.09 13.09 10.33
C ILE A 64 -19.27 14.34 9.98
N ARG A 65 -18.84 14.46 8.72
CA ARG A 65 -18.10 15.63 8.23
C ARG A 65 -18.89 16.92 8.48
N ASP A 66 -20.15 16.95 8.08
CA ASP A 66 -20.98 18.16 8.16
C ASP A 66 -21.21 18.59 9.61
N GLU A 67 -21.38 17.64 10.53
CA GLU A 67 -21.44 17.94 11.97
C GLU A 67 -20.13 18.53 12.51
N ILE A 68 -18.98 17.99 12.13
CA ILE A 68 -17.66 18.52 12.54
C ILE A 68 -17.45 19.93 12.00
N LEU A 69 -17.72 20.14 10.71
CA LEU A 69 -17.53 21.44 10.05
C LEU A 69 -18.48 22.50 10.60
N ALA A 70 -19.72 22.15 10.96
CA ALA A 70 -20.65 23.07 11.60
C ALA A 70 -20.15 23.56 12.98
N VAL A 71 -19.41 22.73 13.72
CA VAL A 71 -18.77 23.15 14.97
C VAL A 71 -17.54 24.02 14.70
N ALA A 72 -16.69 23.63 13.75
CA ALA A 72 -15.54 24.43 13.34
C ALA A 72 -15.96 25.85 12.88
N GLU A 73 -17.04 25.95 12.10
CA GLU A 73 -17.61 27.23 11.64
C GLU A 73 -18.09 28.11 12.80
N LYS A 74 -18.79 27.54 13.80
CA LYS A 74 -19.22 28.28 15.00
C LYS A 74 -18.06 28.83 15.81
N LEU A 75 -16.91 28.15 15.78
CA LEU A 75 -15.68 28.58 16.43
C LEU A 75 -14.88 29.58 15.58
N GLY A 76 -15.31 29.88 14.35
CA GLY A 76 -14.59 30.75 13.42
C GLY A 76 -13.31 30.13 12.85
N VAL A 77 -13.16 28.80 12.92
CA VAL A 77 -12.01 28.09 12.36
C VAL A 77 -12.08 28.14 10.85
N THR A 78 -11.03 28.64 10.21
CA THR A 78 -10.88 28.68 8.75
C THR A 78 -9.75 27.75 8.33
N GLY A 79 -9.99 26.91 7.31
CA GLY A 79 -9.03 25.90 6.85
C GLY A 79 -9.22 24.51 7.49
N PRO A 80 -8.15 23.69 7.61
CA PRO A 80 -8.23 22.37 8.23
C PRO A 80 -8.75 22.44 9.67
N VAL A 81 -9.45 21.39 10.08
CA VAL A 81 -10.00 21.28 11.44
C VAL A 81 -8.85 21.26 12.46
N THR A 82 -9.00 22.00 13.56
CA THR A 82 -7.95 22.23 14.56
C THR A 82 -8.24 21.51 15.88
N GLY A 83 -7.24 21.52 16.79
CA GLY A 83 -7.40 21.02 18.16
C GLY A 83 -8.53 21.70 18.93
N GLU A 84 -8.80 22.98 18.68
CA GLU A 84 -9.90 23.72 19.30
C GLU A 84 -11.27 23.12 18.92
N THR A 85 -11.43 22.68 17.67
CA THR A 85 -12.65 21.98 17.25
C THR A 85 -12.78 20.63 17.96
N ALA A 86 -11.67 19.90 18.15
CA ALA A 86 -11.69 18.66 18.92
C ALA A 86 -12.12 18.91 20.37
N GLU A 87 -11.54 19.91 21.03
CA GLU A 87 -11.86 20.25 22.41
C GLU A 87 -13.34 20.60 22.59
N ALA A 88 -13.91 21.40 21.68
CA ALA A 88 -15.33 21.75 21.69
C ALA A 88 -16.23 20.51 21.52
N LEU A 89 -15.92 19.65 20.54
CA LEU A 89 -16.68 18.42 20.31
C LEU A 89 -16.60 17.46 21.51
N LEU A 90 -15.44 17.36 22.16
CA LEU A 90 -15.22 16.48 23.31
C LEU A 90 -15.80 17.03 24.61
N ALA A 91 -15.91 18.35 24.76
CA ALA A 91 -16.60 18.96 25.89
C ALA A 91 -18.08 18.56 25.95
N GLU A 92 -18.71 18.36 24.78
CA GLU A 92 -20.10 17.91 24.66
C GLU A 92 -20.26 16.37 24.66
N GLY A 93 -19.17 15.61 24.53
CA GLY A 93 -19.23 14.14 24.46
C GLY A 93 -17.88 13.44 24.41
N ARG A 94 -17.30 13.16 25.57
CA ARG A 94 -16.05 12.38 25.73
C ARG A 94 -16.10 10.98 25.11
N ASP A 95 -17.29 10.42 24.90
CA ASP A 95 -17.53 9.12 24.27
C ASP A 95 -17.28 9.11 22.75
N LEU A 96 -17.17 10.27 22.12
CA LEU A 96 -16.86 10.38 20.69
C LEU A 96 -15.48 9.80 20.33
N MET A 97 -14.52 9.84 21.24
CA MET A 97 -13.20 9.21 21.04
C MET A 97 -13.28 7.68 20.93
N GLY A 98 -14.37 7.07 21.44
CA GLY A 98 -14.63 5.64 21.29
C GLY A 98 -15.23 5.27 19.93
N ASN A 99 -15.68 6.24 19.14
CA ASN A 99 -16.27 6.00 17.83
C ASN A 99 -15.18 6.11 16.74
N ALA A 100 -14.72 4.97 16.22
CA ALA A 100 -13.69 4.91 15.19
C ALA A 100 -14.07 5.66 13.89
N SER A 101 -15.35 5.70 13.53
CA SER A 101 -15.87 6.45 12.38
C SER A 101 -15.69 7.95 12.57
N PHE A 102 -16.04 8.48 13.74
CA PHE A 102 -15.78 9.87 14.08
C PHE A 102 -14.28 10.19 14.03
N VAL A 103 -13.45 9.40 14.73
CA VAL A 103 -12.00 9.64 14.82
C VAL A 103 -11.35 9.63 13.42
N THR A 104 -11.77 8.73 12.54
CA THR A 104 -11.24 8.65 11.17
C THR A 104 -11.60 9.87 10.34
N VAL A 105 -12.87 10.31 10.38
CA VAL A 105 -13.31 11.50 9.62
C VAL A 105 -12.69 12.78 10.18
N PHE A 106 -12.59 12.89 11.52
CA PHE A 106 -11.93 14.02 12.16
C PHE A 106 -10.47 14.14 11.73
N ASN A 107 -9.69 13.05 11.83
CA ASN A 107 -8.28 13.05 11.43
C ASN A 107 -8.10 13.37 9.93
N TRP A 108 -8.98 12.84 9.09
CA TRP A 108 -9.00 13.14 7.66
C TRP A 108 -9.23 14.64 7.40
N LEU A 109 -10.21 15.26 8.07
CA LEU A 109 -10.45 16.70 7.95
C LEU A 109 -9.33 17.57 8.50
N SER A 110 -8.72 17.17 9.62
CA SER A 110 -7.56 17.85 10.20
C SER A 110 -6.33 17.79 9.27
N SER A 111 -6.26 16.79 8.40
CA SER A 111 -5.24 16.67 7.33
C SER A 111 -5.60 17.37 6.02
N GLY A 112 -6.75 18.05 5.95
CA GLY A 112 -7.23 18.79 4.78
C GLY A 112 -8.32 18.10 3.96
N GLY A 113 -8.67 16.84 4.26
CA GLY A 113 -9.86 16.20 3.72
C GLY A 113 -9.81 15.90 2.21
N GLN A 114 -8.64 15.58 1.66
CA GLN A 114 -8.42 15.54 0.19
C GLN A 114 -8.24 14.14 -0.41
N THR A 115 -7.97 13.12 0.40
CA THR A 115 -7.66 11.79 -0.11
C THR A 115 -8.54 10.71 0.49
N ALA A 116 -8.86 9.68 -0.30
CA ALA A 116 -9.56 8.49 0.17
C ALA A 116 -8.86 7.22 -0.32
N PHE A 117 -8.91 6.19 0.51
CA PHE A 117 -8.36 4.87 0.24
C PHE A 117 -9.47 3.82 0.35
N LEU A 118 -9.76 3.16 -0.77
CA LEU A 118 -10.66 2.02 -0.81
C LEU A 118 -9.90 0.81 -0.25
N GLN A 119 -10.39 0.34 0.89
CA GLN A 119 -9.69 -0.62 1.74
C GLN A 119 -9.83 -2.06 1.27
N ASP A 120 -9.06 -2.89 1.96
CA ASP A 120 -8.91 -4.33 1.79
C ASP A 120 -8.08 -4.75 0.59
N ALA A 121 -7.93 -6.05 0.38
CA ALA A 121 -6.79 -6.57 -0.37
C ALA A 121 -6.89 -6.41 -1.89
N ASP A 122 -8.10 -6.27 -2.44
CA ASP A 122 -8.34 -6.27 -3.88
C ASP A 122 -9.66 -5.59 -4.25
N SER A 123 -9.75 -4.26 -4.11
CA SER A 123 -11.00 -3.52 -4.39
C SER A 123 -11.45 -3.65 -5.85
N MET A 124 -10.51 -3.89 -6.78
CA MET A 124 -10.79 -4.07 -8.20
C MET A 124 -11.56 -5.36 -8.50
N ILE A 125 -11.78 -6.25 -7.53
CA ILE A 125 -12.63 -7.43 -7.71
C ILE A 125 -14.12 -7.07 -7.81
N MET A 126 -14.53 -5.90 -7.31
CA MET A 126 -15.88 -5.37 -7.52
C MET A 126 -16.16 -5.24 -9.03
N ARG A 127 -17.41 -5.52 -9.44
CA ARG A 127 -17.80 -5.43 -10.85
C ARG A 127 -17.73 -3.98 -11.31
N ALA A 128 -17.33 -3.75 -12.56
CA ALA A 128 -17.08 -2.41 -13.06
C ALA A 128 -18.29 -1.46 -12.91
N PRO A 129 -19.54 -1.87 -13.24
CA PRO A 129 -20.70 -0.99 -13.05
C PRO A 129 -20.93 -0.56 -11.59
N GLU A 130 -20.70 -1.46 -10.63
CA GLU A 130 -20.85 -1.18 -9.20
C GLU A 130 -19.75 -0.24 -8.70
N MET A 131 -18.50 -0.48 -9.11
CA MET A 131 -17.37 0.39 -8.77
C MET A 131 -17.56 1.80 -9.34
N ILE A 132 -18.03 1.93 -10.58
CA ILE A 132 -18.31 3.22 -11.23
C ILE A 132 -19.42 3.98 -10.47
N ASP A 133 -20.51 3.31 -10.10
CA ASP A 133 -21.60 3.91 -9.31
C ASP A 133 -21.11 4.39 -7.94
N VAL A 134 -20.36 3.56 -7.21
CA VAL A 134 -19.78 3.89 -5.91
C VAL A 134 -18.82 5.09 -6.02
N LEU A 135 -17.89 5.08 -6.98
CA LEU A 135 -16.93 6.18 -7.18
C LEU A 135 -17.64 7.49 -7.55
N GLY A 136 -18.64 7.42 -8.43
CA GLY A 136 -19.44 8.57 -8.81
C GLY A 136 -20.19 9.17 -7.61
N HIS A 137 -20.76 8.31 -6.74
CA HIS A 137 -21.38 8.76 -5.49
C HIS A 137 -20.35 9.39 -4.54
N LEU A 138 -19.21 8.72 -4.33
CA LEU A 138 -18.12 9.21 -3.48
C LEU A 138 -17.65 10.61 -3.88
N ARG A 139 -17.38 10.83 -5.17
CA ARG A 139 -16.88 12.12 -5.68
C ARG A 139 -17.92 13.25 -5.60
N ARG A 140 -19.21 12.94 -5.82
CA ARG A 140 -20.28 13.93 -5.66
C ARG A 140 -20.50 14.31 -4.20
N THR A 141 -20.48 13.32 -3.30
CA THR A 141 -20.76 13.51 -1.88
C THR A 141 -19.59 14.18 -1.15
N LEU A 142 -18.35 13.85 -1.54
CA LEU A 142 -17.11 14.39 -0.97
C LEU A 142 -16.28 15.14 -2.04
N PRO A 143 -16.72 16.34 -2.48
CA PRO A 143 -16.10 17.06 -3.59
C PRO A 143 -14.69 17.59 -3.29
N SER A 144 -14.25 17.59 -2.02
CA SER A 144 -12.89 17.94 -1.63
C SER A 144 -11.85 16.89 -2.05
N LEU A 145 -12.29 15.68 -2.40
CA LEU A 145 -11.40 14.61 -2.80
C LEU A 145 -10.66 14.96 -4.09
N THR A 146 -9.34 15.04 -4.01
CA THR A 146 -8.43 15.18 -5.16
C THR A 146 -7.87 13.84 -5.59
N ARG A 147 -7.77 12.86 -4.68
CA ARG A 147 -7.22 11.54 -4.97
C ARG A 147 -7.97 10.40 -4.28
N VAL A 148 -8.32 9.37 -5.04
CA VAL A 148 -8.86 8.09 -4.54
C VAL A 148 -7.94 6.95 -4.97
N THR A 149 -7.54 6.11 -4.04
CA THR A 149 -6.60 5.01 -4.28
C THR A 149 -7.15 3.69 -3.74
N CYS A 150 -6.65 2.55 -4.20
CA CYS A 150 -7.02 1.24 -3.66
C CYS A 150 -5.90 0.21 -3.77
N TYR A 151 -5.97 -0.86 -2.99
CA TYR A 151 -5.19 -2.07 -3.31
C TYR A 151 -5.87 -2.87 -4.43
N ALA A 152 -5.04 -3.50 -5.27
CA ALA A 152 -5.51 -4.38 -6.32
C ALA A 152 -4.55 -5.56 -6.52
N ARG A 153 -5.08 -6.68 -7.04
CA ARG A 153 -4.26 -7.77 -7.57
C ARG A 153 -4.10 -7.62 -9.08
N SER A 154 -2.87 -7.84 -9.58
CA SER A 154 -2.54 -7.77 -11.00
C SER A 154 -3.43 -8.68 -11.86
N LYS A 155 -3.70 -9.91 -11.38
CA LYS A 155 -4.63 -10.85 -12.05
C LYS A 155 -6.06 -10.34 -12.15
N THR A 156 -6.54 -9.62 -11.14
CA THR A 156 -7.89 -9.05 -11.14
C THR A 156 -7.98 -7.90 -12.14
N VAL A 157 -6.95 -7.05 -12.19
CA VAL A 157 -6.83 -5.99 -13.19
C VAL A 157 -6.73 -6.56 -14.60
N ALA A 158 -5.89 -7.58 -14.82
CA ALA A 158 -5.69 -8.23 -16.12
C ALA A 158 -6.98 -8.80 -16.71
N ARG A 159 -7.89 -9.31 -15.87
CA ARG A 159 -9.18 -9.88 -16.29
C ARG A 159 -10.21 -8.84 -16.73
N LYS A 160 -10.05 -7.57 -16.37
CA LYS A 160 -10.95 -6.51 -16.84
C LYS A 160 -10.59 -6.12 -18.27
N THR A 161 -11.61 -5.72 -19.02
CA THR A 161 -11.42 -5.14 -20.34
C THR A 161 -10.78 -3.75 -20.23
N ALA A 162 -10.10 -3.32 -21.30
CA ALA A 162 -9.50 -1.97 -21.34
C ALA A 162 -10.55 -0.87 -21.14
N GLU A 163 -11.76 -1.06 -21.68
CA GLU A 163 -12.86 -0.11 -21.53
C GLU A 163 -13.38 -0.04 -20.09
N GLU A 164 -13.57 -1.17 -19.41
CA GLU A 164 -13.95 -1.17 -17.99
C GLU A 164 -12.91 -0.45 -17.12
N LEU A 165 -11.62 -0.67 -17.39
CA LEU A 165 -10.53 0.00 -16.67
C LEU A 165 -10.55 1.50 -16.90
N ARG A 166 -10.71 1.96 -18.15
CA ARG A 166 -10.84 3.38 -18.50
C ARG A 166 -12.04 4.02 -17.81
N GLN A 167 -13.20 3.37 -17.84
CA GLN A 167 -14.41 3.87 -17.18
C GLN A 167 -14.26 3.97 -15.66
N ILE A 168 -13.61 2.99 -15.01
CA ILE A 168 -13.31 3.06 -13.57
C ILE A 168 -12.35 4.23 -13.27
N ARG A 169 -11.32 4.43 -14.11
CA ARG A 169 -10.40 5.57 -13.97
C ARG A 169 -11.13 6.91 -14.05
N GLU A 170 -12.00 7.06 -15.04
CA GLU A 170 -12.78 8.27 -15.30
C GLU A 170 -13.85 8.52 -14.23
N ALA A 171 -14.42 7.47 -13.64
CA ALA A 171 -15.33 7.59 -12.51
C ALA A 171 -14.65 8.14 -11.24
N GLY A 172 -13.31 8.14 -11.20
CA GLY A 172 -12.54 8.84 -10.18
C GLY A 172 -11.70 7.94 -9.28
N LEU A 173 -11.27 6.76 -9.71
CA LEU A 173 -10.20 6.01 -9.05
C LEU A 173 -8.85 6.38 -9.67
N ASP A 174 -7.94 6.98 -8.92
CA ASP A 174 -6.71 7.57 -9.49
C ASP A 174 -5.50 6.64 -9.45
N ARG A 175 -5.32 5.89 -8.35
CA ARG A 175 -4.11 5.08 -8.13
C ARG A 175 -4.44 3.65 -7.72
N LEU A 176 -3.73 2.70 -8.33
CA LEU A 176 -3.71 1.31 -7.92
C LEU A 176 -2.41 0.99 -7.20
N HIS A 177 -2.54 0.40 -6.01
CA HIS A 177 -1.45 -0.19 -5.25
C HIS A 177 -1.45 -1.70 -5.49
N ILE A 178 -0.46 -2.20 -6.23
CA ILE A 178 -0.42 -3.58 -6.71
C ILE A 178 0.72 -4.35 -6.05
N GLY A 179 0.39 -5.42 -5.34
CA GLY A 179 1.39 -6.31 -4.75
C GLY A 179 2.00 -7.23 -5.81
N LEU A 180 3.10 -6.81 -6.44
CA LEU A 180 3.90 -7.65 -7.34
C LEU A 180 4.60 -8.76 -6.55
N GLU A 181 5.29 -8.36 -5.46
CA GLU A 181 6.16 -9.14 -4.58
C GLU A 181 7.39 -9.73 -5.27
N SER A 182 7.19 -10.36 -6.42
CA SER A 182 8.19 -11.04 -7.24
C SER A 182 7.79 -11.03 -8.72
N GLY A 183 8.77 -10.83 -9.60
CA GLY A 183 8.64 -11.13 -11.04
C GLY A 183 9.07 -12.54 -11.43
N ASP A 184 9.48 -13.37 -10.48
CA ASP A 184 9.95 -14.75 -10.69
C ASP A 184 8.82 -15.77 -10.51
N ASP A 185 8.50 -16.52 -11.57
CA ASP A 185 7.37 -17.48 -11.59
C ASP A 185 7.53 -18.63 -10.59
N GLU A 186 8.76 -19.12 -10.42
CA GLU A 186 9.04 -20.17 -9.44
C GLU A 186 8.74 -19.67 -8.02
N LEU A 187 9.23 -18.48 -7.67
CA LEU A 187 8.96 -17.89 -6.36
C LEU A 187 7.48 -17.55 -6.19
N LEU A 188 6.80 -17.02 -7.22
CA LEU A 188 5.35 -16.75 -7.17
C LEU A 188 4.53 -18.02 -6.86
N ALA A 189 4.97 -19.17 -7.39
CA ALA A 189 4.38 -20.46 -7.07
C ALA A 189 4.67 -20.88 -5.63
N VAL A 190 5.93 -20.81 -5.19
CA VAL A 190 6.36 -21.14 -3.81
C VAL A 190 5.58 -20.31 -2.79
N ILE A 191 5.41 -19.02 -3.04
CA ILE A 191 4.71 -18.11 -2.11
C ILE A 191 3.19 -18.14 -2.27
N CYS A 192 2.66 -19.03 -3.11
CA CYS A 192 1.24 -19.17 -3.39
C CYS A 192 0.58 -17.83 -3.76
N LYS A 193 1.20 -17.01 -4.62
CA LYS A 193 0.64 -15.69 -5.01
C LYS A 193 -0.59 -15.80 -5.90
N GLY A 194 -0.73 -16.94 -6.60
CA GLY A 194 -1.86 -17.25 -7.47
C GLY A 194 -1.87 -16.48 -8.79
N VAL A 195 -0.71 -16.00 -9.21
CA VAL A 195 -0.50 -15.23 -10.45
C VAL A 195 0.80 -15.68 -11.11
N THR A 196 0.90 -15.53 -12.44
CA THR A 196 2.17 -15.66 -13.16
C THR A 196 2.79 -14.28 -13.41
N ARG A 197 4.08 -14.25 -13.73
CA ARG A 197 4.81 -13.07 -14.20
C ARG A 197 4.10 -12.42 -15.39
N ALA A 198 3.63 -13.21 -16.35
CA ALA A 198 2.92 -12.70 -17.52
C ALA A 198 1.62 -12.00 -17.13
N GLU A 199 0.82 -12.60 -16.23
CA GLU A 199 -0.40 -11.96 -15.70
C GLU A 199 -0.10 -10.68 -14.92
N GLN A 200 1.05 -10.63 -14.22
CA GLN A 200 1.51 -9.41 -13.53
C GLN A 200 1.81 -8.28 -14.52
N ILE A 201 2.59 -8.59 -15.56
CA ILE A 201 2.96 -7.63 -16.60
C ILE A 201 1.71 -7.13 -17.34
N GLU A 202 0.83 -8.05 -17.76
CA GLU A 202 -0.42 -7.69 -18.45
C GLU A 202 -1.31 -6.76 -17.60
N GLY A 203 -1.50 -7.11 -16.31
CA GLY A 203 -2.31 -6.30 -15.40
C GLY A 203 -1.73 -4.90 -15.18
N GLY A 204 -0.41 -4.82 -14.95
CA GLY A 204 0.29 -3.54 -14.77
C GLY A 204 0.21 -2.66 -16.02
N GLN A 205 0.49 -3.22 -17.19
CA GLN A 205 0.42 -2.49 -18.47
C GLN A 205 -0.99 -2.00 -18.78
N LYS A 206 -2.01 -2.84 -18.57
CA LYS A 206 -3.42 -2.45 -18.73
C LYS A 206 -3.80 -1.29 -17.80
N ALA A 207 -3.35 -1.33 -16.54
CA ALA A 207 -3.60 -0.24 -15.60
C ALA A 207 -2.94 1.08 -16.03
N VAL A 208 -1.66 1.03 -16.43
CA VAL A 208 -0.95 2.22 -16.94
C VAL A 208 -1.65 2.76 -18.19
N ALA A 209 -1.98 1.91 -19.15
CA ALA A 209 -2.65 2.30 -20.40
C ALA A 209 -4.04 2.90 -20.18
N ALA A 210 -4.78 2.45 -19.16
CA ALA A 210 -6.07 3.02 -18.78
C ALA A 210 -5.97 4.37 -18.06
N GLY A 211 -4.75 4.87 -17.79
CA GLY A 211 -4.51 6.17 -17.17
C GLY A 211 -4.48 6.18 -15.64
N PHE A 212 -4.39 5.00 -15.00
CA PHE A 212 -4.15 4.93 -13.56
C PHE A 212 -2.70 5.28 -13.23
N GLN A 213 -2.51 5.92 -12.09
CA GLN A 213 -1.21 5.91 -11.45
C GLN A 213 -0.98 4.52 -10.83
N VAL A 214 0.10 3.85 -11.22
CA VAL A 214 0.38 2.48 -10.76
C VAL A 214 1.54 2.49 -9.78
N SER A 215 1.34 1.87 -8.62
CA SER A 215 2.35 1.70 -7.57
C SER A 215 2.55 0.21 -7.31
N GLU A 216 3.63 -0.36 -7.85
CA GLU A 216 4.01 -1.75 -7.64
C GLU A 216 4.83 -1.92 -6.37
N TYR A 217 4.57 -3.00 -5.62
CA TYR A 217 5.33 -3.36 -4.42
C TYR A 217 6.13 -4.60 -4.71
N TRP A 218 7.43 -4.58 -4.41
CA TRP A 218 8.30 -5.75 -4.52
C TRP A 218 8.92 -6.08 -3.15
N MET A 219 9.25 -7.35 -2.94
CA MET A 219 9.68 -7.86 -1.64
C MET A 219 11.12 -8.39 -1.71
N PRO A 220 12.13 -7.56 -1.40
CA PRO A 220 13.50 -8.04 -1.21
C PRO A 220 13.56 -9.17 -0.18
N ASP A 221 14.49 -10.10 -0.36
CA ASP A 221 14.73 -11.29 0.46
C ASP A 221 13.62 -12.34 0.42
N LEU A 222 12.61 -12.18 -0.44
CA LEU A 222 11.53 -13.16 -0.57
C LEU A 222 12.04 -14.52 -1.07
N GLY A 223 13.06 -14.50 -1.93
CA GLY A 223 13.70 -15.70 -2.45
C GLY A 223 14.72 -16.33 -1.49
N GLY A 224 15.02 -15.67 -0.37
CA GLY A 224 16.10 -16.05 0.54
C GLY A 224 17.48 -16.11 -0.14
N ARG A 225 18.45 -16.68 0.56
CA ARG A 225 19.83 -16.86 0.08
C ARG A 225 19.91 -17.71 -1.17
N GLU A 226 18.93 -18.56 -1.38
CA GLU A 226 18.88 -19.56 -2.43
C GLU A 226 18.53 -18.94 -3.79
N ARG A 227 17.69 -17.89 -3.82
CA ARG A 227 17.07 -17.40 -5.06
C ARG A 227 17.09 -15.88 -5.22
N TRP A 228 17.79 -15.13 -4.35
CA TRP A 228 17.81 -13.67 -4.42
C TRP A 228 18.21 -13.14 -5.80
N ARG A 229 19.20 -13.75 -6.48
CA ARG A 229 19.68 -13.25 -7.78
C ARG A 229 18.63 -13.42 -8.88
N GLN A 230 18.05 -14.62 -9.03
CA GLN A 230 16.99 -14.86 -10.03
C GLN A 230 15.76 -13.98 -9.74
N HIS A 231 15.43 -13.81 -8.45
CA HIS A 231 14.34 -12.93 -8.01
C HIS A 231 14.58 -11.50 -8.45
N ALA A 232 15.76 -10.94 -8.19
CA ALA A 232 16.13 -9.59 -8.56
C ALA A 232 16.07 -9.36 -10.08
N GLU A 233 16.71 -10.24 -10.86
CA GLU A 233 16.77 -10.14 -12.33
C GLU A 233 15.37 -10.22 -12.96
N ASN A 234 14.57 -11.22 -12.56
CA ASN A 234 13.22 -11.41 -13.09
C ASN A 234 12.26 -10.30 -12.67
N THR A 235 12.39 -9.81 -11.43
CA THR A 235 11.59 -8.69 -10.91
C THR A 235 11.93 -7.39 -11.63
N ALA A 236 13.21 -7.08 -11.84
CA ALA A 236 13.62 -5.90 -12.60
C ALA A 236 13.10 -5.93 -14.03
N SER A 237 13.19 -7.09 -14.69
CA SER A 237 12.68 -7.27 -16.05
C SER A 237 11.15 -7.13 -16.13
N ALA A 238 10.40 -7.68 -15.17
CA ALA A 238 8.95 -7.53 -15.11
C ALA A 238 8.52 -6.08 -14.85
N LEU A 239 9.15 -5.41 -13.88
CA LEU A 239 8.89 -4.00 -13.57
C LEU A 239 9.24 -3.07 -14.73
N SER A 240 10.32 -3.34 -15.46
CA SER A 240 10.70 -2.57 -16.66
C SER A 240 9.68 -2.75 -17.78
N ALA A 241 9.12 -3.95 -17.94
CA ALA A 241 8.04 -4.19 -18.91
C ALA A 241 6.74 -3.46 -18.54
N ILE A 242 6.43 -3.33 -17.24
CA ILE A 242 5.26 -2.60 -16.75
C ILE A 242 5.47 -1.08 -16.83
N ASN A 243 6.68 -0.61 -16.49
CA ASN A 243 7.04 0.79 -16.28
C ASN A 243 6.02 1.56 -15.40
N PRO A 244 5.80 1.12 -14.14
CA PRO A 244 4.81 1.74 -13.25
C PRO A 244 5.25 3.14 -12.81
N HIS A 245 4.37 3.91 -12.19
CA HIS A 245 4.71 5.25 -11.71
C HIS A 245 5.56 5.19 -10.44
N TYR A 246 5.31 4.21 -9.56
CA TYR A 246 6.07 3.96 -8.35
C TYR A 246 6.45 2.48 -8.24
N ILE A 247 7.67 2.23 -7.75
CA ILE A 247 8.17 0.92 -7.36
C ILE A 247 8.58 1.01 -5.89
N ARG A 248 7.92 0.26 -5.03
CA ARG A 248 8.08 0.38 -3.57
C ARG A 248 8.74 -0.87 -2.99
N SER A 249 9.87 -0.68 -2.32
CA SER A 249 10.58 -1.74 -1.61
C SER A 249 9.86 -2.08 -0.30
N ARG A 250 9.47 -3.35 -0.14
CA ARG A 250 8.88 -3.91 1.09
C ARG A 250 9.67 -5.13 1.51
N PRO A 251 10.85 -4.97 2.13
CA PRO A 251 11.68 -6.13 2.45
C PRO A 251 10.94 -7.15 3.32
N LEU A 252 11.16 -8.44 3.04
CA LEU A 252 10.52 -9.53 3.77
C LEU A 252 10.81 -9.39 5.27
N ALA A 253 9.73 -9.37 6.05
CA ALA A 253 9.76 -9.53 7.49
C ALA A 253 8.91 -10.77 7.79
N PRO A 254 9.50 -11.92 8.17
CA PRO A 254 8.74 -13.13 8.44
C PRO A 254 7.77 -12.93 9.60
N ARG A 255 6.55 -13.48 9.45
CA ARG A 255 5.45 -13.26 10.40
C ARG A 255 5.01 -14.57 11.01
N ARG A 256 5.00 -14.63 12.34
CA ARG A 256 4.54 -15.81 13.08
C ARG A 256 3.12 -16.18 12.63
N GLY A 257 2.84 -17.47 12.50
CA GLY A 257 1.56 -17.98 12.02
C GLY A 257 1.40 -17.97 10.49
N THR A 258 2.48 -17.71 9.74
CA THR A 258 2.48 -17.83 8.27
C THR A 258 3.30 -19.05 7.84
N PRO A 259 2.90 -19.76 6.76
CA PRO A 259 3.68 -20.89 6.26
C PRO A 259 5.14 -20.54 5.94
N LEU A 260 5.40 -19.33 5.40
CA LEU A 260 6.77 -18.91 5.11
C LEU A 260 7.64 -18.78 6.38
N PHE A 261 7.04 -18.37 7.50
CA PHE A 261 7.75 -18.33 8.78
C PHE A 261 8.11 -19.74 9.27
N GLU A 262 7.23 -20.72 9.08
CA GLU A 262 7.48 -22.12 9.43
C GLU A 262 8.65 -22.69 8.60
N GLU A 263 8.66 -22.44 7.29
CA GLU A 263 9.78 -22.82 6.40
C GLU A 263 11.13 -22.26 6.88
N ILE A 264 11.15 -21.01 7.37
CA ILE A 264 12.36 -20.37 7.91
C ILE A 264 12.73 -20.96 9.27
N ALA A 265 11.76 -21.20 10.14
CA ALA A 265 11.97 -21.76 11.47
C ALA A 265 12.52 -23.19 11.41
N GLU A 266 12.11 -23.96 10.40
CA GLU A 266 12.57 -25.33 10.16
C GLU A 266 13.85 -25.40 9.32
N GLY A 267 14.42 -24.26 8.91
CA GLY A 267 15.68 -24.19 8.16
C GLY A 267 15.58 -24.62 6.69
N ARG A 268 14.37 -24.63 6.12
CA ARG A 268 14.15 -24.92 4.70
C ARG A 268 14.33 -23.69 3.80
N LEU A 269 14.12 -22.50 4.35
CA LEU A 269 14.41 -21.22 3.69
C LEU A 269 15.34 -20.36 4.55
N HIS A 270 16.43 -19.86 3.97
CA HIS A 270 17.39 -19.06 4.72
C HIS A 270 17.28 -17.58 4.34
N LEU A 271 16.98 -16.74 5.35
CA LEU A 271 17.06 -15.30 5.19
C LEU A 271 18.48 -14.87 4.80
N SER A 272 18.57 -13.91 3.90
CA SER A 272 19.82 -13.32 3.46
C SER A 272 20.41 -12.39 4.52
N SER A 273 21.73 -12.24 4.52
CA SER A 273 22.38 -11.22 5.35
C SER A 273 22.03 -9.81 4.86
N PRO A 274 22.19 -8.76 5.69
CA PRO A 274 21.96 -7.38 5.27
C PRO A 274 22.71 -7.01 3.99
N ARG A 275 23.99 -7.41 3.88
CA ARG A 275 24.79 -7.27 2.67
C ARG A 275 24.20 -8.01 1.47
N GLN A 276 23.83 -9.28 1.61
CA GLN A 276 23.25 -10.06 0.51
C GLN A 276 21.95 -9.43 -0.02
N ARG A 277 21.15 -8.82 0.85
CA ARG A 277 19.98 -8.06 0.42
C ARG A 277 20.37 -6.78 -0.31
N LEU A 278 21.43 -6.09 0.08
CA LEU A 278 21.96 -4.96 -0.71
C LEU A 278 22.48 -5.42 -2.07
N GLU A 279 23.08 -6.63 -2.17
CA GLU A 279 23.48 -7.22 -3.44
C GLU A 279 22.25 -7.52 -4.33
N GLU A 280 21.16 -8.02 -3.75
CA GLU A 280 19.87 -8.19 -4.42
C GLU A 280 19.30 -6.86 -4.92
N LEU A 281 19.30 -5.82 -4.07
CA LEU A 281 18.92 -4.46 -4.48
C LEU A 281 19.80 -3.95 -5.61
N ALA A 282 21.12 -4.17 -5.56
CA ALA A 282 22.05 -3.73 -6.60
C ALA A 282 21.70 -4.34 -7.96
N VAL A 283 21.40 -5.65 -7.99
CA VAL A 283 21.00 -6.36 -9.21
C VAL A 283 19.65 -5.88 -9.70
N MET A 284 18.65 -5.78 -8.82
CA MET A 284 17.30 -5.35 -9.17
C MET A 284 17.34 -3.92 -9.73
N ILE A 285 17.89 -2.98 -8.97
CA ILE A 285 17.98 -1.57 -9.35
C ILE A 285 18.85 -1.36 -10.58
N GLY A 286 19.96 -2.09 -10.69
CA GLY A 286 20.86 -2.04 -11.86
C GLY A 286 20.15 -2.46 -13.14
N GLY A 287 19.29 -3.49 -13.08
CA GLY A 287 18.53 -4.00 -14.21
C GLY A 287 17.23 -3.24 -14.55
N LEU A 288 16.83 -2.24 -13.75
CA LEU A 288 15.61 -1.47 -13.99
C LEU A 288 15.77 -0.44 -15.12
N GLU A 289 14.94 -0.55 -16.15
CA GLU A 289 14.83 0.42 -17.24
C GLU A 289 13.43 1.04 -17.22
N VAL A 290 13.27 2.10 -16.43
CA VAL A 290 11.96 2.71 -16.11
C VAL A 290 12.05 4.23 -15.96
N THR A 291 10.89 4.89 -16.00
CA THR A 291 10.70 6.31 -15.66
C THR A 291 10.01 6.50 -14.30
N SER A 292 10.07 5.47 -13.44
CA SER A 292 9.38 5.38 -12.17
C SER A 292 10.03 6.22 -11.05
N ARG A 293 9.31 6.36 -9.94
CA ARG A 293 9.89 6.67 -8.63
C ARG A 293 10.18 5.40 -7.83
N ILE A 294 11.41 5.26 -7.34
CA ILE A 294 11.84 4.11 -6.53
C ILE A 294 11.80 4.50 -5.04
N CYS A 295 10.92 3.87 -4.26
CA CYS A 295 10.63 4.29 -2.89
C CYS A 295 11.06 3.24 -1.85
N PHE A 296 11.62 3.73 -0.74
CA PHE A 296 12.03 2.95 0.44
C PHE A 296 11.23 3.36 1.69
N ASP A 297 10.01 3.84 1.50
CA ASP A 297 9.07 4.44 2.48
C ASP A 297 8.55 3.53 3.60
N HIS A 298 9.11 2.33 3.75
CA HIS A 298 8.74 1.39 4.80
C HIS A 298 9.89 1.23 5.78
N ALA A 299 9.59 1.21 7.08
CA ALA A 299 10.58 1.15 8.15
C ALA A 299 11.56 -0.02 8.04
N MET A 300 11.16 -1.13 7.38
CA MET A 300 12.02 -2.30 7.14
C MET A 300 13.17 -2.03 6.16
N ASN A 301 13.17 -0.90 5.44
CA ASN A 301 14.32 -0.44 4.66
C ASN A 301 15.34 0.27 5.58
N ALA A 302 15.94 -0.49 6.49
CA ALA A 302 16.71 0.01 7.63
C ALA A 302 18.24 -0.14 7.47
N TRP A 303 18.76 -0.25 6.24
CA TRP A 303 20.21 -0.25 6.01
C TRP A 303 20.83 1.08 6.44
N ALA A 304 22.06 1.02 6.92
CA ALA A 304 22.78 2.18 7.43
C ALA A 304 23.78 2.72 6.41
N ASP A 305 24.01 4.03 6.45
CA ASP A 305 25.13 4.69 5.79
C ASP A 305 26.38 4.71 6.70
N ARG A 306 27.49 5.30 6.23
CA ARG A 306 28.75 5.35 6.99
C ARG A 306 28.67 6.14 8.31
N ARG A 307 27.63 6.94 8.50
CA ARG A 307 27.39 7.77 9.69
C ARG A 307 26.46 7.07 10.69
N GLY A 308 25.88 5.94 10.30
CA GLY A 308 24.85 5.24 11.08
C GLY A 308 23.43 5.77 10.84
N ASP A 309 23.25 6.67 9.87
CA ASP A 309 21.93 7.15 9.45
C ASP A 309 21.31 6.19 8.42
N LEU A 310 20.05 6.42 8.04
CA LEU A 310 19.38 5.60 7.02
C LEU A 310 20.04 5.77 5.64
N LEU A 311 20.37 4.64 5.01
CA LEU A 311 21.05 4.60 3.70
C LEU A 311 20.20 5.19 2.56
N PHE A 312 18.88 4.97 2.63
CA PHE A 312 17.93 5.43 1.62
C PHE A 312 16.98 6.48 2.19
N ARG A 313 16.54 7.42 1.33
CA ARG A 313 15.45 8.34 1.66
C ARG A 313 14.19 7.56 2.03
N GLN A 314 13.74 7.71 3.28
CA GLN A 314 12.45 7.19 3.74
C GLN A 314 11.35 8.25 3.61
N ASP A 315 11.06 8.63 2.37
CA ASP A 315 9.92 9.46 2.00
C ASP A 315 9.05 8.75 0.95
N TYR A 316 7.87 9.30 0.65
CA TYR A 316 6.90 8.65 -0.24
C TYR A 316 7.18 8.84 -1.74
N GLU A 317 8.15 9.69 -2.11
CA GLU A 317 8.47 10.10 -3.48
C GLU A 317 9.79 9.53 -4.01
N GLY A 318 10.66 9.05 -3.12
CA GLY A 318 11.84 8.26 -3.43
C GLY A 318 12.81 8.90 -4.43
N TYR A 319 13.42 8.05 -5.25
CA TYR A 319 14.40 8.43 -6.29
C TYR A 319 13.73 8.42 -7.66
N ARG A 320 13.87 9.49 -8.44
CA ARG A 320 13.31 9.63 -9.78
C ARG A 320 14.21 8.99 -10.82
N PHE A 321 13.72 7.96 -11.50
CA PHE A 321 14.46 7.30 -12.59
C PHE A 321 14.12 7.93 -13.95
N PRO A 322 15.07 7.95 -14.90
CA PRO A 322 16.43 7.41 -14.81
C PRO A 322 17.46 8.34 -14.12
N ASP A 323 17.11 9.61 -13.92
CA ASP A 323 18.05 10.67 -13.50
C ASP A 323 18.81 10.36 -12.20
N GLU A 324 18.13 9.81 -11.19
CA GLU A 324 18.70 9.48 -9.88
C GLU A 324 19.12 7.99 -9.76
N LYS A 325 19.09 7.20 -10.84
CA LYS A 325 19.57 5.81 -10.84
C LYS A 325 21.06 5.71 -10.46
N PRO A 326 21.97 6.53 -11.00
CA PRO A 326 23.38 6.50 -10.60
C PRO A 326 23.58 6.80 -9.10
N LEU A 327 22.85 7.79 -8.57
CA LEU A 327 22.88 8.14 -7.15
C LEU A 327 22.41 6.98 -6.27
N LEU A 328 21.31 6.32 -6.64
CA LEU A 328 20.80 5.19 -5.87
C LEU A 328 21.78 4.00 -5.87
N LEU A 329 22.42 3.73 -7.01
CA LEU A 329 23.46 2.69 -7.12
C LEU A 329 24.71 3.04 -6.31
N GLU A 330 25.12 4.31 -6.27
CA GLU A 330 26.20 4.78 -5.41
C GLU A 330 25.88 4.54 -3.93
N ARG A 331 24.65 4.84 -3.50
CA ARG A 331 24.20 4.56 -2.12
C ARG A 331 24.21 3.08 -1.80
N ILE A 332 23.78 2.23 -2.72
CA ILE A 332 23.90 0.77 -2.53
C ILE A 332 25.37 0.38 -2.38
N GLY A 333 26.27 0.94 -3.20
CA GLY A 333 27.71 0.75 -3.08
C GLY A 333 28.29 1.22 -1.74
N GLU A 334 27.81 2.34 -1.21
CA GLU A 334 28.16 2.82 0.14
C GLU A 334 27.80 1.78 1.21
N GLY A 335 26.56 1.27 1.18
CA GLY A 335 26.11 0.25 2.13
C GLY A 335 26.86 -1.08 2.00
N LEU A 336 27.21 -1.47 0.78
CA LEU A 336 28.02 -2.67 0.50
C LEU A 336 29.48 -2.55 0.95
N ALA A 337 29.98 -1.34 1.20
CA ALA A 337 31.33 -1.13 1.73
C ALA A 337 31.40 -1.30 3.26
N LEU A 338 30.26 -1.41 3.93
CA LEU A 338 30.16 -1.59 5.38
C LEU A 338 30.08 -3.08 5.75
N ASP A 339 30.58 -3.42 6.95
CA ASP A 339 30.39 -4.73 7.55
C ASP A 339 28.91 -4.98 7.89
N ASP A 340 28.48 -6.25 7.85
CA ASP A 340 27.10 -6.64 8.17
C ASP A 340 26.65 -6.19 9.58
N ALA A 341 27.59 -6.04 10.52
CA ALA A 341 27.33 -5.55 11.87
C ALA A 341 26.93 -4.07 11.93
N ALA A 342 27.24 -3.28 10.90
CA ALA A 342 26.84 -1.88 10.80
C ALA A 342 25.37 -1.72 10.37
N HIS A 343 24.78 -2.75 9.77
CA HIS A 343 23.40 -2.71 9.29
C HIS A 343 22.41 -3.17 10.35
N ASN A 344 21.22 -2.56 10.37
CA ASN A 344 20.13 -3.07 11.18
C ASN A 344 19.69 -4.44 10.65
N GLN A 345 19.83 -5.46 11.50
CA GLN A 345 19.31 -6.79 11.20
C GLN A 345 17.78 -6.74 11.24
N VAL A 346 17.13 -7.16 10.15
CA VAL A 346 15.66 -7.32 10.14
C VAL A 346 15.19 -8.23 11.27
N ARG A 347 16.01 -9.21 11.68
CA ARG A 347 15.72 -10.05 12.83
C ARG A 347 15.58 -9.28 14.16
N ASN A 348 16.36 -8.22 14.34
CA ASN A 348 16.27 -7.37 15.53
C ASN A 348 15.01 -6.49 15.50
N MET A 349 14.49 -6.20 14.31
CA MET A 349 13.19 -5.54 14.13
C MET A 349 12.00 -6.49 14.34
N MET A 350 12.20 -7.82 14.27
CA MET A 350 11.17 -8.81 14.60
C MET A 350 10.83 -8.83 16.11
N GLY A 351 11.68 -8.22 16.96
CA GLY A 351 11.47 -8.08 18.40
C GLY A 351 10.72 -6.80 18.81
N LEU A 352 10.53 -5.84 17.90
CA LEU A 352 9.66 -4.69 18.09
C LEU A 352 8.23 -5.15 17.79
N ARG A 353 7.65 -5.88 18.75
CA ARG A 353 6.23 -6.20 18.91
C ARG A 353 5.46 -6.32 17.57
N SER A 354 5.09 -7.56 17.24
CA SER A 354 3.67 -7.81 16.98
C SER A 354 2.89 -7.12 18.12
N LEU A 355 2.53 -5.84 17.90
CA LEU A 355 1.84 -4.99 18.86
C LEU A 355 0.43 -5.50 19.07
#